data_AF-A0AAD5WA13-F1
#
_entry.id   AF-A0AAD5WA13-F1
#
_cell.length_a   1.000
_cell.length_b   1.000
_cell.length_c   1.000
_cell.angle_alpha   90.00
_cell.angle_beta   90.00
_cell.angle_gamma   90.00
#
_symmetry.space_group_name_H-M   'P 1'
#
loop_
_entity.id
_entity.type
_entity.pdbx_description
1 polymer ?
#
loop_
_entity_poly.entity_id
_entity_poly.type
_entity_poly.pdbx_seq_one_letter_code
_entity_poly.pdbx_strand_id
1 'polypeptide(L)'
;MELSVALERCLLGGKSGAGAAIDLSSLVLVEGKVCWDLYIDALVISSDGNLLDSLAAAIKAALSNTGLPNVVLGASPEEQPEVDISDEEFLHTSSVPVIVTLTKVGKHYIADARSEEESQMSSAVSVSVNRNGQICGSTKRGGAGLDPSVIYDMVSAAKYVSQQLISVFYSEIAAAEASEE
;
A
#
# COMPACT_ATOMS: atom_id res chain seq x y z
N MET A 1 15.25 4.48 -3.77
CA MET A 1 15.37 4.53 -2.29
C MET A 1 14.24 5.33 -1.65
N GLU A 2 13.94 6.56 -2.10
CA GLU A 2 12.82 7.32 -1.48
C GLU A 2 11.44 6.70 -1.72
N LEU A 3 11.16 6.22 -2.93
CA LEU A 3 9.88 5.56 -3.27
C LEU A 3 9.65 4.28 -2.46
N SER A 4 10.65 3.40 -2.36
CA SER A 4 10.55 2.15 -1.61
C SER A 4 10.31 2.41 -0.11
N VAL A 5 11.03 3.38 0.47
CA VAL A 5 10.83 3.76 1.87
C VAL A 5 9.45 4.40 2.10
N ALA A 6 8.96 5.18 1.15
CA ALA A 6 7.61 5.76 1.23
C ALA A 6 6.53 4.67 1.20
N LEU A 7 6.66 3.68 0.32
CA LEU A 7 5.76 2.52 0.25
C LEU A 7 5.83 1.69 1.53
N GLU A 8 7.04 1.37 2.00
CA GLU A 8 7.26 0.60 3.23
C GLU A 8 6.58 1.25 4.44
N ARG A 9 6.72 2.58 4.60
CA ARG A 9 6.06 3.32 5.68
C ARG A 9 4.53 3.28 5.61
N CYS A 10 3.98 3.14 4.40
CA CYS A 10 2.53 3.03 4.22
C CYS A 10 2.02 1.61 4.49
N LEU A 11 2.87 0.59 4.31
CA LEU A 11 2.49 -0.82 4.45
C LEU A 11 2.81 -1.40 5.83
N LEU A 12 3.94 -1.07 6.44
CA LEU A 12 4.36 -1.67 7.72
C LEU A 12 3.91 -0.87 8.95
N GLY A 13 3.39 0.34 8.75
CA GLY A 13 2.95 1.22 9.84
C GLY A 13 4.11 1.67 10.74
N GLY A 14 3.78 2.10 11.96
CA GLY A 14 4.77 2.50 12.97
C GLY A 14 5.45 1.31 13.66
N LYS A 15 6.46 1.58 14.50
CA LYS A 15 7.19 0.55 15.28
C LYS A 15 6.31 -0.35 16.17
N SER A 16 5.08 0.07 16.47
CA SER A 16 4.11 -0.69 17.24
C SER A 16 3.18 -1.57 16.38
N GLY A 17 3.36 -1.61 15.05
CA GLY A 17 2.43 -2.23 14.11
C GLY A 17 1.14 -1.41 13.89
N ALA A 18 0.96 -0.29 14.60
CA ALA A 18 -0.21 0.57 14.42
C ALA A 18 -0.20 1.18 13.02
N GLY A 19 -1.32 1.01 12.29
CA GLY A 19 -1.47 1.47 10.92
C GLY A 19 -0.86 0.54 9.86
N ALA A 20 -0.34 -0.63 10.25
CA ALA A 20 0.16 -1.63 9.31
C ALA A 20 -0.98 -2.12 8.39
N ALA A 21 -0.65 -2.26 7.12
CA ALA A 21 -1.49 -2.77 6.06
C ALA A 21 -1.66 -4.29 6.13
N ILE A 22 -0.63 -4.99 6.61
CA ILE A 22 -0.55 -6.46 6.66
C ILE A 22 -0.41 -6.86 8.13
N ASP A 23 -1.24 -7.80 8.56
CA ASP A 23 -1.09 -8.43 9.87
C ASP A 23 0.05 -9.44 9.83
N LEU A 24 1.22 -9.07 10.35
CA LEU A 24 2.38 -9.97 10.38
C LEU A 24 2.14 -11.20 11.25
N SER A 25 1.17 -11.16 12.18
CA SER A 25 0.85 -12.32 13.02
C SER A 25 0.13 -13.41 12.24
N SER A 26 -0.64 -13.05 11.19
CA SER A 26 -1.28 -14.04 10.31
C SER A 26 -0.28 -14.78 9.41
N LEU A 27 0.96 -14.29 9.32
CA LEU A 27 2.04 -14.91 8.55
C LEU A 27 2.84 -15.92 9.39
N VAL A 28 2.61 -16.01 10.70
CA VAL A 28 3.35 -16.94 11.58
C VAL A 28 2.67 -18.31 11.57
N LEU A 29 3.41 -19.33 11.12
CA LEU A 29 2.95 -20.73 11.12
C LEU A 29 3.34 -21.43 12.43
N VAL A 30 4.58 -21.23 12.86
CA VAL A 30 5.12 -21.74 14.12
C VAL A 30 5.95 -20.64 14.78
N GLU A 31 5.50 -20.21 15.95
CA GLU A 31 6.14 -19.12 16.69
C GLU A 31 7.64 -19.37 16.90
N GLY A 32 8.46 -18.40 16.49
CA GLY A 32 9.93 -18.47 16.61
C GLY A 32 10.62 -19.48 15.71
N LYS A 33 9.90 -20.14 14.79
CA LYS A 33 10.46 -21.17 13.91
C LYS A 33 10.15 -20.96 12.43
N VAL A 34 8.87 -20.82 12.08
CA VAL A 34 8.42 -20.82 10.68
C VAL A 34 7.38 -19.73 10.48
N CYS A 35 7.61 -18.84 9.52
CA CYS A 35 6.67 -17.84 9.08
C CYS A 35 6.79 -17.62 7.58
N TRP A 36 5.75 -17.05 7.00
CA TRP A 36 5.78 -16.51 5.65
C TRP A 36 6.63 -15.25 5.60
N ASP A 37 7.49 -15.17 4.58
CA ASP A 37 8.25 -13.98 4.25
C ASP A 37 7.77 -13.49 2.87
N LEU A 38 7.18 -12.29 2.84
CA LEU A 38 6.54 -11.74 1.65
C LEU A 38 7.47 -10.74 0.97
N TYR A 39 7.82 -11.04 -0.28
CA TYR A 39 8.59 -10.15 -1.14
C TYR A 39 7.66 -9.46 -2.14
N ILE A 40 7.69 -8.12 -2.16
CA ILE A 40 6.91 -7.31 -3.08
C ILE A 40 7.89 -6.67 -4.08
N ASP A 41 7.93 -7.22 -5.28
CA ASP A 41 8.73 -6.67 -6.38
C ASP A 41 7.85 -5.84 -7.32
N ALA A 42 8.29 -4.63 -7.63
CA ALA A 42 7.59 -3.74 -8.54
C ALA A 42 8.48 -3.28 -9.69
N LEU A 43 8.01 -3.48 -10.93
CA LEU A 43 8.67 -3.05 -12.15
C LEU A 43 7.89 -1.90 -12.80
N VAL A 44 8.53 -0.74 -12.96
CA VAL A 44 7.94 0.41 -13.63
C VAL A 44 8.29 0.35 -15.12
N ILE A 45 7.30 0.07 -15.95
CA ILE A 45 7.48 -0.03 -17.41
C ILE A 45 7.49 1.37 -18.04
N SER A 46 6.56 2.22 -17.62
CA SER A 46 6.43 3.61 -18.04
C SER A 46 5.90 4.45 -16.90
N SER A 47 6.26 5.72 -16.85
CA SER A 47 5.80 6.67 -15.84
C SER A 47 5.49 8.00 -16.50
N ASP A 48 4.33 8.58 -16.16
CA ASP A 48 3.97 9.96 -16.51
C ASP A 48 3.55 10.77 -15.28
N GLY A 49 4.31 10.65 -14.19
CA GLY A 49 4.03 11.29 -12.91
C GLY A 49 3.27 10.38 -11.93
N ASN A 50 3.06 10.89 -10.72
CA ASN A 50 2.33 10.26 -9.62
C ASN A 50 2.66 8.76 -9.36
N LEU A 51 3.95 8.42 -9.49
CA LEU A 51 4.39 7.03 -9.48
C LEU A 51 4.13 6.30 -8.16
N LEU A 52 4.18 7.02 -7.03
CA LEU A 52 3.96 6.42 -5.71
C LEU A 52 2.54 5.87 -5.57
N ASP A 53 1.54 6.64 -5.99
CA ASP A 53 0.13 6.26 -5.92
C ASP A 53 -0.14 5.07 -6.85
N SER A 54 0.43 5.10 -8.06
CA SER A 54 0.33 4.01 -9.04
C SER A 54 0.94 2.72 -8.52
N LEU A 55 2.12 2.78 -7.90
CA LEU A 55 2.76 1.61 -7.29
C LEU A 55 1.96 1.09 -6.10
N ALA A 56 1.41 1.95 -5.25
CA ALA A 56 0.60 1.53 -4.12
C ALA A 56 -0.70 0.84 -4.57
N ALA A 57 -1.32 1.33 -5.64
CA ALA A 57 -2.47 0.71 -6.28
C ALA A 57 -2.13 -0.69 -6.81
N ALA A 58 -1.01 -0.81 -7.54
CA ALA A 58 -0.53 -2.09 -8.06
C ALA A 58 -0.23 -3.09 -6.93
N ILE A 59 0.44 -2.64 -5.86
CA ILE A 59 0.72 -3.47 -4.69
C ILE A 59 -0.57 -3.92 -4.00
N LYS A 60 -1.56 -3.03 -3.85
CA LYS A 60 -2.85 -3.40 -3.27
C LYS A 60 -3.53 -4.50 -4.08
N ALA A 61 -3.58 -4.37 -5.40
CA ALA A 61 -4.15 -5.39 -6.27
C ALA A 61 -3.36 -6.71 -6.21
N ALA A 62 -2.03 -6.65 -6.26
CA ALA A 62 -1.17 -7.84 -6.17
C ALA A 62 -1.35 -8.59 -4.85
N LEU A 63 -1.41 -7.87 -3.72
CA LEU A 63 -1.64 -8.47 -2.40
C LEU A 63 -3.04 -9.08 -2.31
N SER A 64 -4.05 -8.48 -2.92
CA SER A 64 -5.42 -9.02 -2.91
C SER A 64 -5.51 -10.35 -3.67
N ASN A 65 -4.68 -10.53 -4.71
CA ASN A 65 -4.58 -11.78 -5.47
C ASN A 65 -3.43 -12.70 -4.99
N THR A 66 -2.89 -12.50 -3.79
CA THR A 66 -1.82 -13.36 -3.26
C THR A 66 -2.44 -14.54 -2.51
N GLY A 67 -2.39 -15.73 -3.13
CA GLY A 67 -2.68 -17.01 -2.48
C GLY A 67 -1.48 -17.52 -1.70
N LEU A 68 -1.69 -17.86 -0.42
CA LEU A 68 -0.70 -18.54 0.41
C LEU A 68 -1.00 -20.04 0.39
N PRO A 69 -0.07 -20.90 -0.05
CA PRO A 69 -0.31 -22.34 -0.04
C PRO A 69 -0.40 -22.85 1.39
N ASN A 70 -1.16 -23.91 1.60
CA ASN A 70 -1.27 -24.51 2.92
C ASN A 70 0.07 -25.13 3.34
N VAL A 71 0.38 -25.10 4.63
CA VAL A 71 1.60 -25.70 5.18
C VAL A 71 1.23 -26.77 6.19
N VAL A 72 1.51 -28.01 5.84
CA VAL A 72 1.33 -29.16 6.73
C VAL A 72 2.57 -29.26 7.61
N LEU A 73 2.39 -28.95 8.88
CA LEU A 73 3.44 -29.12 9.88
C LEU A 73 3.54 -30.60 10.26
N GLY A 74 4.74 -31.17 10.17
CA GLY A 74 5.02 -32.53 10.64
C GLY A 74 4.66 -32.72 12.12
N ALA A 75 4.47 -33.97 12.53
CA ALA A 75 4.05 -34.30 13.90
C ALA A 75 5.12 -33.97 14.95
N SER A 76 6.37 -33.80 14.52
CA SER A 76 7.49 -33.42 15.39
C SER A 76 7.99 -31.99 15.10
N PRO A 77 8.37 -31.22 16.14
CA PRO A 77 8.95 -29.88 16.01
C PRO A 77 10.32 -29.80 15.31
N GLU A 78 10.89 -30.95 14.91
CA GLU A 78 12.16 -31.08 14.18
C GLU A 78 11.97 -31.49 12.70
N GLU A 79 10.75 -31.86 12.30
CA GLU A 79 10.42 -32.17 10.90
C GLU A 79 10.31 -30.88 10.09
N GLN A 80 10.81 -30.91 8.85
CA GLN A 80 10.66 -29.77 7.94
C GLN A 80 9.18 -29.62 7.57
N PRO A 81 8.65 -28.39 7.54
CA PRO A 81 7.27 -28.15 7.09
C PRO A 81 7.13 -28.62 5.63
N GLU A 82 6.09 -29.41 5.35
CA GLU A 82 5.73 -29.77 3.99
C GLU A 82 4.71 -28.75 3.48
N VAL A 83 5.00 -28.14 2.33
CA VAL A 83 4.09 -27.19 1.69
C VAL A 83 3.14 -27.97 0.79
N ASP A 84 1.85 -27.85 1.07
CA ASP A 84 0.78 -28.40 0.23
C ASP A 84 0.24 -27.30 -0.68
N ILE A 85 0.49 -27.45 -1.97
CA ILE A 85 0.11 -26.48 -3.01
C ILE A 85 -1.28 -26.81 -3.59
N SER A 86 -2.00 -27.79 -3.03
CA SER A 86 -3.31 -28.17 -3.55
C SER A 86 -4.41 -27.15 -3.24
N ASP A 87 -4.29 -26.44 -2.11
CA ASP A 87 -5.21 -25.40 -1.68
C ASP A 87 -4.44 -24.15 -1.22
N GLU A 88 -4.93 -22.98 -1.64
CA GLU A 88 -4.37 -21.67 -1.27
C GLU A 88 -5.39 -20.85 -0.47
N GLU A 89 -4.92 -20.17 0.57
CA GLU A 89 -5.68 -19.16 1.31
C GLU A 89 -5.22 -17.76 0.90
N PHE A 90 -6.13 -16.94 0.39
CA PHE A 90 -5.81 -15.58 -0.04
C PHE A 90 -5.51 -14.66 1.15
N LEU A 91 -4.50 -13.80 0.98
CA LEU A 91 -4.10 -12.84 1.99
C LEU A 91 -5.22 -11.83 2.30
N HIS A 92 -5.49 -11.61 3.59
CA HIS A 92 -6.43 -10.59 4.01
C HIS A 92 -5.88 -9.17 3.80
N THR A 93 -6.41 -8.47 2.78
CA THR A 93 -5.91 -7.15 2.34
C THR A 93 -6.82 -5.96 2.69
N SER A 94 -7.79 -6.15 3.59
CA SER A 94 -8.76 -5.12 3.95
C SER A 94 -8.14 -3.86 4.55
N SER A 95 -7.01 -4.00 5.24
CA SER A 95 -6.22 -2.93 5.86
C SER A 95 -5.23 -2.26 4.91
N VAL A 96 -4.99 -2.82 3.72
CA VAL A 96 -4.05 -2.25 2.75
C VAL A 96 -4.56 -0.90 2.25
N PRO A 97 -3.84 0.21 2.52
CA PRO A 97 -4.31 1.55 2.24
C PRO A 97 -4.17 1.90 0.75
N VAL A 98 -4.92 2.91 0.34
CA VAL A 98 -4.68 3.65 -0.91
C VAL A 98 -3.81 4.86 -0.57
N ILE A 99 -2.85 5.18 -1.44
CA ILE A 99 -2.05 6.41 -1.33
C ILE A 99 -2.61 7.45 -2.29
N VAL A 100 -2.78 8.68 -1.79
CA VAL A 100 -3.12 9.85 -2.59
C VAL A 100 -2.07 10.93 -2.38
N THR A 101 -1.46 11.39 -3.46
CA THR A 101 -0.44 12.44 -3.48
C THR A 101 -1.03 13.77 -3.93
N LEU A 102 -0.83 14.80 -3.11
CA LEU A 102 -1.16 16.18 -3.41
C LEU A 102 0.13 16.94 -3.71
N THR A 103 0.24 17.45 -4.92
CA THR A 103 1.41 18.15 -5.45
C THR A 103 1.18 19.65 -5.46
N LYS A 104 2.05 20.41 -4.77
CA LYS A 104 1.99 21.86 -4.69
C LYS A 104 2.62 22.48 -5.94
N VAL A 105 1.80 23.13 -6.78
CA VAL A 105 2.22 23.86 -7.98
C VAL A 105 1.79 25.32 -7.86
N GLY A 106 2.77 26.22 -7.81
CA GLY A 106 2.53 27.65 -7.59
C GLY A 106 1.72 27.91 -6.31
N LYS A 107 0.53 28.50 -6.43
CA LYS A 107 -0.37 28.80 -5.30
C LYS A 107 -1.35 27.69 -4.96
N HIS A 108 -1.52 26.69 -5.81
CA HIS A 108 -2.48 25.61 -5.61
C HIS A 108 -1.78 24.29 -5.27
N TYR A 109 -2.58 23.28 -4.93
CA TYR A 109 -2.16 21.88 -4.94
C TYR A 109 -3.12 21.09 -5.83
N ILE A 110 -2.62 20.05 -6.45
CA ILE A 110 -3.36 19.17 -7.36
C ILE A 110 -3.14 17.71 -6.97
N ALA A 111 -4.13 16.87 -7.20
CA ALA A 111 -3.98 15.41 -7.10
C ALA A 111 -3.57 14.85 -8.46
N ASP A 112 -2.88 13.70 -8.48
CA ASP A 112 -2.53 12.97 -9.70
C ASP A 112 -1.76 13.80 -10.74
N ALA A 113 -0.68 14.44 -10.27
CA ALA A 113 0.13 15.33 -11.10
C ALA A 113 0.90 14.54 -12.18
N ARG A 114 0.84 15.03 -13.42
CA ARG A 114 1.64 14.51 -14.53
C ARG A 114 3.11 14.89 -14.41
N SER A 115 3.98 14.26 -15.21
CA SER A 115 5.43 14.56 -15.21
C SER A 115 5.72 16.05 -15.38
N GLU A 116 5.00 16.74 -16.26
CA GLU A 116 5.17 18.18 -16.48
C GLU A 116 4.77 18.99 -15.25
N GLU A 117 3.72 18.60 -14.54
CA GLU A 117 3.24 19.29 -13.36
C GLU A 117 4.14 19.02 -12.16
N GLU A 118 4.63 17.78 -12.02
CA GLU A 118 5.65 17.42 -11.04
C GLU A 118 6.95 18.20 -11.27
N SER A 119 7.33 18.48 -12.53
CA SER A 119 8.52 19.28 -12.83
C SER A 119 8.44 20.71 -12.28
N GLN A 120 7.21 21.22 -12.06
CA GLN A 120 6.94 22.54 -11.51
C GLN A 120 6.58 22.52 -10.03
N MET A 121 6.70 21.35 -9.37
CA MET A 121 6.33 21.22 -7.97
C MET A 121 7.31 21.92 -7.04
N SER A 122 6.79 22.54 -5.98
CA SER A 122 7.63 22.99 -4.85
C SER A 122 7.75 21.92 -3.76
N SER A 123 6.65 21.22 -3.49
CA SER A 123 6.48 20.19 -2.46
C SER A 123 5.33 19.27 -2.84
N ALA A 124 5.30 18.05 -2.31
CA ALA A 124 4.13 17.18 -2.36
C ALA A 124 3.94 16.47 -1.02
N VAL A 125 2.69 16.13 -0.72
CA VAL A 125 2.30 15.35 0.46
C VAL A 125 1.53 14.13 -0.02
N SER A 126 2.07 12.96 0.26
CA SER A 126 1.43 11.67 0.02
C SER A 126 0.83 11.17 1.32
N VAL A 127 -0.43 10.76 1.30
CA VAL A 127 -1.17 10.29 2.47
C VAL A 127 -1.74 8.92 2.15
N SER A 128 -1.50 7.95 3.03
CA SER A 128 -2.08 6.61 2.91
C SER A 128 -3.30 6.47 3.83
N VAL A 129 -4.40 5.97 3.28
CA VAL A 129 -5.68 5.84 3.98
C VAL A 129 -6.25 4.45 3.78
N ASN A 130 -6.60 3.78 4.87
CA ASN A 130 -7.23 2.46 4.83
C ASN A 130 -8.74 2.53 4.61
N ARG A 131 -9.39 1.37 4.46
CA ARG A 131 -10.85 1.25 4.27
C ARG A 131 -11.66 1.89 5.41
N ASN A 132 -11.11 1.93 6.62
CA ASN A 132 -11.75 2.54 7.78
C ASN A 132 -11.63 4.07 7.79
N GLY A 133 -11.00 4.69 6.78
CA GLY A 133 -10.75 6.12 6.70
C GLY A 133 -9.70 6.61 7.70
N GLN A 134 -8.87 5.70 8.21
CA GLN A 134 -7.74 6.01 9.10
C GLN A 134 -6.49 6.27 8.26
N ILE A 135 -5.68 7.22 8.70
CA ILE A 135 -4.41 7.54 8.06
C ILE A 135 -3.37 6.53 8.55
N CYS A 136 -2.78 5.76 7.63
CA CYS A 136 -1.76 4.76 7.92
C CYS A 136 -0.34 5.36 7.90
N GLY A 137 -0.16 6.44 7.14
CA GLY A 137 1.13 7.08 6.97
C GLY A 137 1.03 8.35 6.13
N SER A 138 2.07 9.18 6.21
CA SER A 138 2.22 10.30 5.31
C SER A 138 3.69 10.56 5.03
N THR A 139 4.00 11.03 3.82
CA THR A 139 5.35 11.41 3.41
C THR A 139 5.30 12.73 2.68
N LYS A 140 6.17 13.66 3.08
CA LYS A 140 6.37 14.93 2.39
C LYS A 140 7.65 14.85 1.56
N ARG A 141 7.55 15.18 0.27
CA ARG A 141 8.69 15.29 -0.65
C ARG A 141 8.80 16.69 -1.24
N GLY A 142 9.92 16.97 -1.89
CA GLY A 142 10.26 18.30 -2.43
C GLY A 142 11.00 19.19 -1.43
N GLY A 143 11.64 20.24 -1.94
CA GLY A 143 12.59 21.07 -1.19
C GLY A 143 11.97 22.22 -0.39
N ALA A 144 10.76 22.65 -0.73
CA ALA A 144 10.15 23.82 -0.07
C ALA A 144 9.45 23.47 1.24
N GLY A 145 9.43 24.40 2.19
CA GLY A 145 8.55 24.29 3.36
C GLY A 145 7.08 24.32 2.94
N LEU A 146 6.21 23.69 3.73
CA LEU A 146 4.76 23.84 3.62
C LEU A 146 4.25 24.42 4.93
N ASP A 147 3.34 25.38 4.83
CA ASP A 147 2.63 25.87 6.01
C ASP A 147 1.79 24.73 6.61
N PRO A 148 1.79 24.55 7.94
CA PRO A 148 1.01 23.50 8.58
C PRO A 148 -0.48 23.51 8.21
N SER A 149 -1.09 24.68 8.02
CA SER A 149 -2.51 24.80 7.59
C SER A 149 -2.73 24.15 6.22
N VAL A 150 -1.83 24.39 5.28
CA VAL A 150 -1.88 23.80 3.93
C VAL A 150 -1.71 22.28 4.00
N ILE A 151 -0.87 21.79 4.92
CA ILE A 151 -0.72 20.34 5.13
C ILE A 151 -2.04 19.74 5.63
N TYR A 152 -2.72 20.37 6.59
CA TYR A 152 -4.03 19.89 7.07
C TYR A 152 -5.08 19.88 5.95
N ASP A 153 -5.09 20.90 5.09
CA ASP A 153 -5.98 20.95 3.93
C ASP A 153 -5.66 19.81 2.94
N MET A 154 -4.39 19.59 2.62
CA MET A 154 -3.94 18.52 1.74
C MET A 154 -4.28 17.14 2.30
N VAL A 155 -4.13 16.93 3.61
CA VAL A 155 -4.50 15.66 4.28
C VAL A 155 -6.02 15.44 4.23
N SER A 156 -6.81 16.49 4.46
CA SER A 156 -8.27 16.42 4.39
C SER A 156 -8.75 16.11 2.97
N ALA A 157 -8.16 16.76 1.96
CA ALA A 157 -8.41 16.47 0.56
C ALA A 157 -8.00 15.03 0.18
N ALA A 158 -6.82 14.58 0.61
CA ALA A 158 -6.34 13.22 0.37
C ALA A 158 -7.30 12.18 0.93
N LYS A 159 -7.78 12.39 2.18
CA LYS A 159 -8.73 11.49 2.82
C LYS A 159 -10.05 11.41 2.05
N TYR A 160 -10.58 12.55 1.61
CA TYR A 160 -11.80 12.60 0.82
C TYR A 160 -11.63 11.83 -0.51
N VAL A 161 -10.55 12.09 -1.26
CA VAL A 161 -10.26 11.39 -2.51
C VAL A 161 -10.04 9.90 -2.29
N SER A 162 -9.31 9.52 -1.24
CA SER A 162 -9.03 8.12 -0.91
C SER A 162 -10.30 7.32 -0.67
N GLN A 163 -11.31 7.90 0.00
CA GLN A 163 -12.59 7.21 0.23
C GLN A 163 -13.29 6.84 -1.07
N GLN A 164 -13.21 7.71 -2.09
CA GLN A 164 -13.77 7.46 -3.41
C GLN A 164 -12.94 6.43 -4.19
N LEU A 165 -11.62 6.49 -4.09
CA LEU A 165 -10.74 5.52 -4.77
C LEU A 165 -10.86 4.12 -4.17
N ILE A 166 -11.01 4.01 -2.85
CA ILE A 166 -11.14 2.73 -2.15
C ILE A 166 -12.34 1.94 -2.70
N SER A 167 -13.50 2.59 -2.89
CA SER A 167 -14.67 1.89 -3.43
C SER A 167 -14.46 1.41 -4.87
N VAL A 168 -13.80 2.23 -5.70
CA VAL A 168 -13.42 1.84 -7.07
C VAL A 168 -12.47 0.65 -7.04
N PHE A 169 -11.39 0.68 -6.25
CA PHE A 169 -10.45 -0.43 -6.17
C PHE A 169 -11.12 -1.74 -5.77
N TYR A 170 -11.99 -1.73 -4.75
CA TYR A 170 -12.71 -2.95 -4.37
C TYR A 170 -13.63 -3.47 -5.48
N SER A 171 -14.28 -2.57 -6.22
CA SER A 171 -15.13 -2.95 -7.35
C SER A 171 -14.31 -3.57 -8.48
N GLU A 172 -13.19 -2.96 -8.85
CA GLU A 172 -12.35 -3.42 -9.96
C GLU A 172 -11.62 -4.73 -9.61
N ILE A 173 -11.12 -4.88 -8.38
CA ILE A 173 -10.48 -6.13 -7.92
C ILE A 173 -11.50 -7.28 -7.95
N ALA A 174 -12.69 -7.07 -7.38
CA ALA A 174 -13.74 -8.09 -7.40
C ALA A 174 -14.21 -8.44 -8.82
N ALA A 175 -14.25 -7.45 -9.73
CA ALA A 175 -14.60 -7.69 -11.13
C ALA A 175 -13.53 -8.50 -11.88
N ALA A 176 -12.24 -8.28 -11.55
CA ALA A 176 -11.14 -9.06 -12.11
C ALA A 176 -11.19 -10.52 -11.64
N GLU A 177 -11.38 -10.75 -10.33
CA GLU A 177 -11.53 -12.10 -9.74
C GLU A 177 -12.68 -12.88 -10.41
N ALA A 178 -13.84 -12.24 -10.62
CA ALA A 178 -14.99 -12.87 -11.26
C ALA A 178 -14.81 -13.16 -12.76
N SER A 179 -13.79 -12.60 -13.41
CA SER A 179 -13.48 -12.84 -14.82
C SER A 179 -12.47 -13.96 -15.04
N GLU A 180 -11.79 -14.40 -13.98
CA GLU A 180 -10.82 -15.50 -13.99
C GLU A 180 -11.48 -16.87 -13.73
N GLU A 181 -12.75 -16.89 -13.27
CA GLU A 181 -13.64 -18.07 -13.18
C GLU A 181 -14.40 -18.36 -14.48
#